data_AF-A0A3M6UEL3-F1
#
_entry.id   AF-A0A3M6UEL3-F1
#
_cell.length_a   1.000
_cell.length_b   1.000
_cell.length_c   1.000
_cell.angle_alpha   90.00
_cell.angle_beta   90.00
_cell.angle_gamma   90.00
#
_symmetry.space_group_name_H-M   'P 1'
#
loop_
_entity.id
_entity.type
_entity.pdbx_description
1 polymer ?
#
loop_
_entity_poly.entity_id
_entity_poly.type
_entity_poly.pdbx_seq_one_letter_code
_entity_poly.pdbx_strand_id
1 'polypeptide(L)'
;MIFGDTDLWGSGDEKGYHTLGKLECYGLILNISPCESAPCKNGGVCVPEYERNSYHCECKPGFCGTHCKRGGNRTCSDIKYCNPEAKSGSYVIDPDGEGGVKPFKVFCNMTDKGGIGVTVVSHDSENRTQVNGYEDPGSYWRNVTYDEASLIQLASLTASSFHCEQFIKYECYNSRLLLNGSMFGWWVSRDDENMTYWGGVNSVPFKCACGLNNTCADRSYGCNCDKNDWKWREDSGLLTDKCKLPVIQMRFGDTGPSSNNKEEGYHTLGKLECYGLTY
;
A
#
# COMPACT_ATOMS: atom_id res chain seq x y z
N MET A 1 55.67 -42.55 44.36
CA MET A 1 55.81 -43.95 44.84
C MET A 1 54.95 -44.12 46.08
N ILE A 2 54.51 -45.36 46.31
CA ILE A 2 53.39 -45.83 47.14
C ILE A 2 53.51 -45.51 48.66
N PHE A 3 52.39 -45.74 49.38
CA PHE A 3 52.11 -45.91 50.83
C PHE A 3 51.31 -44.73 51.42
N GLY A 4 50.19 -44.88 52.15
CA GLY A 4 49.56 -46.03 52.80
C GLY A 4 49.23 -45.67 54.27
N ASP A 5 47.94 -45.69 54.61
CA ASP A 5 47.30 -45.95 55.92
C ASP A 5 47.27 -44.98 57.13
N THR A 6 46.00 -44.69 57.54
CA THR A 6 45.33 -44.75 58.87
C THR A 6 45.64 -43.79 60.05
N ASP A 7 44.58 -43.07 60.44
CA ASP A 7 43.98 -42.76 61.77
C ASP A 7 44.83 -42.61 63.05
N LEU A 8 44.55 -41.55 63.84
CA LEU A 8 44.04 -41.60 65.25
C LEU A 8 44.13 -40.23 66.02
N TRP A 9 42.97 -39.78 66.53
CA TRP A 9 42.63 -39.08 67.80
C TRP A 9 43.41 -37.85 68.33
N GLY A 10 42.68 -36.73 68.51
CA GLY A 10 42.50 -36.11 69.85
C GLY A 10 43.09 -34.72 70.15
N SER A 11 42.17 -33.77 70.41
CA SER A 11 42.23 -32.66 71.41
C SER A 11 42.83 -31.30 71.01
N GLY A 12 42.06 -30.21 71.20
CA GLY A 12 42.58 -28.86 71.41
C GLY A 12 41.87 -27.75 70.64
N ASP A 13 41.07 -26.96 71.36
CA ASP A 13 40.25 -25.84 70.86
C ASP A 13 41.02 -24.56 70.46
N GLU A 14 40.32 -23.76 69.65
CA GLU A 14 40.38 -22.31 69.44
C GLU A 14 41.32 -21.67 68.37
N LYS A 15 40.64 -21.32 67.27
CA LYS A 15 40.64 -20.03 66.54
C LYS A 15 41.86 -19.66 65.68
N GLY A 16 41.79 -20.10 64.43
CA GLY A 16 42.36 -19.39 63.27
C GLY A 16 41.41 -19.51 62.08
N TYR A 17 40.77 -18.42 61.69
CA TYR A 17 39.93 -18.35 60.49
C TYR A 17 40.80 -18.60 59.25
N HIS A 18 40.71 -19.81 58.66
CA HIS A 18 41.16 -20.04 57.29
C HIS A 18 39.98 -19.81 56.36
N THR A 19 40.09 -18.74 55.59
CA THR A 19 39.21 -18.37 54.49
C THR A 19 38.91 -19.56 53.59
N LEU A 20 37.63 -19.92 53.45
CA LEU A 20 37.18 -20.74 52.33
C LEU A 20 37.63 -20.03 51.06
N GLY A 21 38.46 -20.71 50.27
CA GLY A 21 38.93 -20.25 48.99
C GLY A 21 37.76 -19.74 48.16
N LYS A 22 37.83 -18.44 47.86
CA LYS A 22 36.96 -17.72 46.94
C LYS A 22 36.97 -18.49 45.62
N LEU A 23 35.85 -19.14 45.28
CA LEU A 23 35.56 -19.52 43.91
C LEU A 23 35.44 -18.20 43.14
N GLU A 24 36.56 -17.74 42.60
CA GLU A 24 36.54 -16.66 41.64
C GLU A 24 35.87 -17.19 40.39
N CYS A 25 34.61 -16.76 40.18
CA CYS A 25 34.02 -16.75 38.87
C CYS A 25 34.92 -15.87 38.00
N TYR A 26 35.92 -16.47 37.35
CA TYR A 26 36.46 -15.89 36.13
C TYR A 26 35.27 -15.83 35.18
N GLY A 27 34.63 -14.67 35.13
CA GLY A 27 33.66 -14.35 34.11
C GLY A 27 34.39 -14.45 32.77
N LEU A 28 34.40 -15.65 32.19
CA LEU A 28 34.60 -15.82 30.77
C LEU A 28 33.49 -15.00 30.15
N ILE A 29 33.82 -13.80 29.68
CA ILE A 29 32.99 -13.12 28.70
C ILE A 29 33.00 -14.06 27.50
N LEU A 30 31.98 -14.93 27.41
CA LEU A 30 31.67 -15.56 26.15
C LEU A 30 31.37 -14.38 25.23
N ASN A 31 32.31 -14.08 24.34
CA ASN A 31 32.07 -13.22 23.18
C ASN A 31 31.13 -13.98 22.26
N ILE A 32 29.87 -14.13 22.70
CA ILE A 32 28.78 -14.69 21.92
C ILE A 32 28.71 -13.83 20.67
N SER A 33 28.88 -14.46 19.52
CA SER A 33 28.85 -13.72 18.28
C SER A 33 27.47 -13.06 18.13
N PRO A 34 27.40 -11.75 17.85
CA PRO A 34 26.12 -11.08 17.60
C PRO A 34 25.36 -11.70 16.40
N CYS A 35 26.04 -12.51 15.58
CA CYS A 35 25.48 -13.27 14.48
C CYS A 35 24.85 -14.63 14.85
N GLU A 36 25.01 -15.14 16.08
CA GLU A 36 24.44 -16.45 16.48
C GLU A 36 22.93 -16.54 16.29
N SER A 37 22.22 -15.42 16.44
CA SER A 37 20.77 -15.34 16.27
C SER A 37 20.30 -15.42 14.80
N ALA A 38 21.23 -15.58 13.84
CA ALA A 38 20.96 -15.52 12.40
C ALA A 38 20.05 -14.32 12.01
N PRO A 39 20.50 -13.09 12.31
CA PRO A 39 19.64 -11.91 12.18
C PRO A 39 19.36 -11.54 10.73
N CYS A 40 20.30 -11.78 9.82
CA CYS A 40 20.17 -11.49 8.39
C CYS A 40 19.23 -12.48 7.71
N LYS A 41 18.30 -11.96 6.89
CA LYS A 41 17.30 -12.75 6.17
C LYS A 41 17.63 -12.84 4.68
N ASN A 42 16.84 -13.63 3.95
CA ASN A 42 16.97 -13.85 2.50
C ASN A 42 18.39 -14.23 2.06
N GLY A 43 19.08 -15.01 2.89
CA GLY A 43 20.43 -15.47 2.63
C GLY A 43 21.51 -14.37 2.69
N GLY A 44 21.24 -13.23 3.33
CA GLY A 44 22.26 -12.23 3.64
C GLY A 44 23.34 -12.77 4.58
N VAL A 45 24.56 -12.28 4.44
CA VAL A 45 25.72 -12.69 5.24
C VAL A 45 25.79 -11.80 6.49
N CYS A 46 25.87 -12.41 7.67
CA CYS A 46 26.06 -11.67 8.92
C CYS A 46 27.54 -11.46 9.19
N VAL A 47 27.94 -10.20 9.34
CA VAL A 47 29.31 -9.80 9.65
C VAL A 47 29.35 -9.27 11.09
N PRO A 48 30.02 -9.97 12.02
CA PRO A 48 30.07 -9.54 13.42
C PRO A 48 31.04 -8.36 13.60
N GLU A 49 30.63 -7.40 14.43
CA GLU A 49 31.40 -6.22 14.86
C GLU A 49 31.66 -6.31 16.37
N TYR A 50 32.62 -7.16 16.76
CA TYR A 50 32.86 -7.51 18.16
C TYR A 50 33.19 -6.31 19.06
N GLU A 51 33.94 -5.32 18.56
CA GLU A 51 34.32 -4.12 19.32
C GLU A 51 33.12 -3.30 19.81
N ARG A 52 32.00 -3.37 19.08
CA ARG A 52 30.75 -2.65 19.42
C ARG A 52 29.65 -3.59 19.91
N ASN A 53 29.96 -4.87 20.09
CA ASN A 53 28.98 -5.93 20.35
C ASN A 53 27.77 -5.85 19.38
N SER A 54 28.06 -5.60 18.10
CA SER A 54 27.08 -5.30 17.04
C SER A 54 27.31 -6.20 15.83
N TYR A 55 26.44 -6.13 14.83
CA TYR A 55 26.61 -6.80 13.54
C TYR A 55 26.05 -5.92 12.43
N HIS A 56 26.46 -6.20 11.19
CA HIS A 56 25.75 -5.73 10.01
C HIS A 56 25.49 -6.88 9.04
N CYS A 57 24.51 -6.69 8.17
CA CYS A 57 24.13 -7.67 7.16
C CYS A 57 24.59 -7.21 5.78
N GLU A 58 25.34 -8.06 5.08
CA GLU A 58 25.61 -7.91 3.66
C GLU A 58 24.49 -8.60 2.86
N CYS A 59 23.66 -7.81 2.19
CA CYS A 59 22.51 -8.33 1.47
C CYS A 59 22.91 -8.89 0.11
N LYS A 60 22.28 -10.02 -0.25
CA LYS A 60 22.36 -10.54 -1.62
C LYS A 60 21.73 -9.55 -2.61
N PRO A 61 22.17 -9.55 -3.88
CA PRO A 61 21.54 -8.76 -4.93
C PRO A 61 20.02 -8.94 -4.93
N GLY A 62 19.29 -7.84 -5.04
CA GLY A 62 17.82 -7.84 -4.99
C GLY A 62 17.22 -7.73 -3.58
N PHE A 63 18.02 -7.75 -2.50
CA PHE A 63 17.54 -7.52 -1.14
C PHE A 63 18.22 -6.32 -0.49
N CYS A 64 17.53 -5.66 0.44
CA CYS A 64 18.09 -4.54 1.19
C CYS A 64 17.47 -4.36 2.59
N GLY A 65 17.89 -3.30 3.29
CA GLY A 65 17.54 -2.99 4.67
C GLY A 65 18.46 -3.67 5.69
N THR A 66 18.37 -3.27 6.95
CA THR A 66 19.29 -3.66 8.03
C THR A 66 19.43 -5.18 8.22
N HIS A 67 18.38 -5.94 7.91
CA HIS A 67 18.36 -7.39 8.03
C HIS A 67 18.09 -8.09 6.69
N CYS A 68 18.24 -7.40 5.55
CA CYS A 68 18.01 -7.95 4.21
C CYS A 68 16.61 -8.57 3.99
N LYS A 69 15.60 -8.12 4.75
CA LYS A 69 14.23 -8.64 4.69
C LYS A 69 13.46 -8.17 3.46
N ARG A 70 13.82 -7.00 2.92
CA ARG A 70 13.05 -6.29 1.89
C ARG A 70 13.58 -6.64 0.51
N GLY A 71 12.70 -7.09 -0.37
CA GLY A 71 12.99 -7.30 -1.79
C GLY A 71 12.99 -5.96 -2.51
N GLY A 72 14.09 -5.61 -3.17
CA GLY A 72 14.32 -4.29 -3.75
C GLY A 72 13.57 -4.02 -5.04
N ASN A 73 12.86 -5.00 -5.61
CA ASN A 73 12.03 -4.84 -6.80
C ASN A 73 10.54 -5.10 -6.53
N ARG A 74 10.11 -5.13 -5.25
CA ARG A 74 8.70 -5.43 -4.93
C ARG A 74 7.74 -4.34 -5.39
N THR A 75 8.06 -3.09 -5.06
CA THR A 75 7.34 -1.90 -5.53
C THR A 75 8.32 -0.82 -5.93
N CYS A 76 7.85 0.24 -6.58
CA CYS A 76 8.69 1.41 -6.85
C CYS A 76 9.24 2.06 -5.56
N SER A 77 8.51 1.97 -4.45
CA SER A 77 8.98 2.45 -3.16
C SER A 77 10.11 1.59 -2.60
N ASP A 78 10.05 0.27 -2.78
CA ASP A 78 11.16 -0.62 -2.41
C ASP A 78 12.41 -0.35 -3.28
N ILE A 79 12.23 -0.15 -4.59
CA ILE A 79 13.32 0.21 -5.50
C ILE A 79 14.00 1.50 -5.04
N LYS A 80 13.21 2.54 -4.76
CA LYS A 80 13.73 3.83 -4.33
C LYS A 80 14.42 3.76 -2.96
N TYR A 81 13.89 2.95 -2.05
CA TYR A 81 14.49 2.73 -0.74
C TYR A 81 15.83 1.98 -0.84
N CYS A 82 15.91 0.92 -1.65
CA CYS A 82 17.14 0.14 -1.84
C CYS A 82 18.18 0.86 -2.73
N ASN A 83 17.73 1.74 -3.62
CA ASN A 83 18.58 2.55 -4.49
C ASN A 83 18.08 4.01 -4.50
N PRO A 84 18.57 4.85 -3.56
CA PRO A 84 18.18 6.26 -3.47
C PRO A 84 18.42 7.07 -4.74
N GLU A 85 19.37 6.65 -5.59
CA GLU A 85 19.69 7.31 -6.85
C GLU A 85 18.79 6.91 -8.02
N ALA A 86 17.88 5.94 -7.83
CA ALA A 86 16.93 5.53 -8.85
C ALA A 86 16.15 6.74 -9.41
N LYS A 87 16.05 6.79 -10.75
CA LYS A 87 15.39 7.86 -11.51
C LYS A 87 14.03 7.39 -12.02
N SER A 88 13.15 8.32 -12.37
CA SER A 88 11.83 7.96 -12.91
C SER A 88 11.97 7.21 -14.25
N GLY A 89 11.11 6.23 -14.50
CA GLY A 89 11.18 5.41 -15.71
C GLY A 89 10.34 4.15 -15.62
N SER A 90 10.45 3.28 -16.62
CA SER A 90 9.80 1.96 -16.60
C SER A 90 10.62 0.95 -15.81
N TYR A 91 9.96 0.22 -14.93
CA TYR A 91 10.54 -0.84 -14.11
C TYR A 91 9.68 -2.10 -14.18
N VAL A 92 10.30 -3.25 -13.94
CA VAL A 92 9.58 -4.50 -13.70
C VAL A 92 9.55 -4.71 -12.19
N ILE A 93 8.35 -4.84 -11.63
CA ILE A 93 8.13 -5.05 -10.20
C ILE A 93 7.49 -6.41 -9.93
N ASP A 94 7.69 -6.90 -8.72
CA ASP A 94 7.18 -8.19 -8.24
C ASP A 94 6.61 -8.04 -6.80
N PRO A 95 5.38 -7.50 -6.66
CA PRO A 95 4.85 -7.13 -5.35
C PRO A 95 4.69 -8.28 -4.36
N ASP A 96 4.24 -9.45 -4.84
CA ASP A 96 4.07 -10.67 -4.06
C ASP A 96 5.36 -11.48 -3.89
N GLY A 97 6.36 -11.24 -4.75
CA GLY A 97 7.69 -11.82 -4.63
C GLY A 97 7.83 -13.17 -5.32
N GLU A 98 9.01 -13.76 -5.19
CA GLU A 98 9.40 -14.94 -5.96
C GLU A 98 8.46 -16.13 -5.73
N GLY A 99 8.08 -16.80 -6.83
CA GLY A 99 7.17 -17.95 -6.80
C GLY A 99 5.68 -17.59 -6.79
N GLY A 100 5.34 -16.30 -6.73
CA GLY A 100 3.98 -15.79 -6.88
C GLY A 100 3.54 -15.60 -8.33
N VAL A 101 2.75 -14.55 -8.56
CA VAL A 101 2.36 -14.10 -9.88
C VAL A 101 3.57 -13.57 -10.62
N LYS A 102 3.56 -13.64 -11.96
CA LYS A 102 4.69 -13.13 -12.76
C LYS A 102 4.92 -11.64 -12.48
N PRO A 103 6.17 -11.17 -12.46
CA PRO A 103 6.48 -9.75 -12.42
C PRO A 103 5.86 -9.00 -13.61
N PHE A 104 5.58 -7.72 -13.44
CA PHE A 104 4.97 -6.89 -14.48
C PHE A 104 5.59 -5.50 -14.54
N LYS A 105 5.41 -4.85 -15.69
CA LYS A 105 5.99 -3.55 -15.99
C LYS A 105 5.09 -2.43 -15.50
N VAL A 106 5.71 -1.42 -14.90
CA VAL A 106 5.05 -0.21 -14.40
C VAL A 106 5.91 1.01 -14.71
N PHE A 107 5.33 2.21 -14.59
CA PHE A 107 6.13 3.42 -14.50
C PHE A 107 6.38 3.74 -13.02
N CYS A 108 7.64 3.89 -12.64
CA CYS A 108 8.01 4.43 -11.34
C CYS A 108 8.29 5.92 -11.45
N ASN A 109 7.52 6.73 -10.73
CA ASN A 109 7.85 8.13 -10.53
C ASN A 109 8.70 8.27 -9.25
N MET A 110 10.02 8.35 -9.42
CA MET A 110 10.99 8.42 -8.31
C MET A 110 11.15 9.82 -7.71
N THR A 111 10.43 10.80 -8.25
CA THR A 111 10.51 12.21 -7.82
C THR A 111 9.25 12.68 -7.09
N ASP A 112 8.13 11.99 -7.28
CA ASP A 112 6.86 12.38 -6.68
C ASP A 112 6.77 12.01 -5.18
N LYS A 113 5.84 12.64 -4.46
CA LYS A 113 5.53 12.43 -3.04
C LYS A 113 6.78 12.49 -2.14
N GLY A 114 7.67 13.45 -2.42
CA GLY A 114 8.93 13.62 -1.68
C GLY A 114 10.03 12.61 -2.08
N GLY A 115 9.94 12.03 -3.27
CA GLY A 115 10.95 11.12 -3.80
C GLY A 115 10.90 9.71 -3.22
N ILE A 116 9.72 9.27 -2.76
CA ILE A 116 9.53 7.94 -2.17
C ILE A 116 9.42 6.81 -3.20
N GLY A 117 9.28 7.13 -4.49
CA GLY A 117 9.05 6.15 -5.54
C GLY A 117 7.59 5.70 -5.63
N VAL A 118 6.82 6.35 -6.50
CA VAL A 118 5.41 6.05 -6.74
C VAL A 118 5.27 5.08 -7.90
N THR A 119 4.54 3.99 -7.69
CA THR A 119 4.14 3.06 -8.75
C THR A 119 2.93 3.63 -9.47
N VAL A 120 3.05 3.88 -10.76
CA VAL A 120 1.99 4.46 -11.60
C VAL A 120 1.57 3.44 -12.66
N VAL A 121 0.30 3.07 -12.66
CA VAL A 121 -0.29 2.10 -13.59
C VAL A 121 -1.35 2.79 -14.45
N SER A 122 -1.08 2.86 -15.76
CA SER A 122 -1.98 3.44 -16.76
C SER A 122 -3.11 2.47 -17.17
N HIS A 123 -4.15 3.00 -17.81
CA HIS A 123 -5.27 2.21 -18.34
C HIS A 123 -5.94 2.86 -19.55
N ASP A 124 -6.82 2.11 -20.22
CA ASP A 124 -7.48 2.48 -21.49
C ASP A 124 -8.61 3.53 -21.39
N SER A 125 -8.78 4.18 -20.24
CA SER A 125 -9.95 5.05 -19.94
C SER A 125 -9.58 6.36 -19.24
N GLU A 126 -8.36 6.85 -19.48
CA GLU A 126 -7.84 8.09 -18.86
C GLU A 126 -8.41 9.38 -19.48
N ASN A 127 -8.92 9.31 -20.71
CA ASN A 127 -9.47 10.47 -21.40
C ASN A 127 -10.87 10.84 -20.88
N ARG A 128 -11.14 12.15 -20.87
CA ARG A 128 -12.49 12.68 -20.63
C ARG A 128 -13.47 12.12 -21.67
N THR A 129 -14.43 11.32 -21.23
CA THR A 129 -15.33 10.56 -22.11
C THR A 129 -16.77 10.99 -21.90
N GLN A 130 -17.48 11.29 -22.99
CA GLN A 130 -18.87 11.71 -22.95
C GLN A 130 -19.82 10.55 -22.64
N VAL A 131 -20.87 10.84 -21.88
CA VAL A 131 -22.03 10.00 -21.64
C VAL A 131 -23.27 10.76 -22.08
N ASN A 132 -23.99 10.21 -23.06
CA ASN A 132 -25.19 10.80 -23.64
C ASN A 132 -26.05 9.69 -24.26
N GLY A 133 -27.36 9.74 -24.06
CA GLY A 133 -28.33 8.78 -24.56
C GLY A 133 -28.66 7.64 -23.59
N TYR A 134 -28.30 7.75 -22.31
CA TYR A 134 -28.45 6.68 -21.31
C TYR A 134 -29.38 7.13 -20.17
N GLU A 135 -30.66 6.79 -20.26
CA GLU A 135 -31.70 7.18 -19.28
C GLU A 135 -31.62 6.33 -18.01
N ASP A 136 -31.68 5.00 -18.16
CA ASP A 136 -31.77 4.09 -17.02
C ASP A 136 -30.50 4.16 -16.14
N PRO A 137 -30.62 4.04 -14.81
CA PRO A 137 -29.49 4.06 -13.90
C PRO A 137 -28.38 3.06 -14.29
N GLY A 138 -27.16 3.56 -14.51
CA GLY A 138 -26.01 2.75 -14.90
C GLY A 138 -26.14 2.01 -16.24
N SER A 139 -27.02 2.47 -17.13
CA SER A 139 -27.17 1.90 -18.48
C SER A 139 -26.01 2.25 -19.41
N TYR A 140 -25.25 3.31 -19.12
CA TYR A 140 -23.90 3.47 -19.64
C TYR A 140 -22.94 2.63 -18.80
N TRP A 141 -22.02 1.92 -19.45
CA TRP A 141 -20.88 1.31 -18.78
C TRP A 141 -19.59 1.48 -19.58
N ARG A 142 -18.48 1.66 -18.87
CA ARG A 142 -17.12 1.63 -19.42
C ARG A 142 -16.24 0.72 -18.56
N ASN A 143 -15.85 -0.43 -19.11
CA ASN A 143 -14.84 -1.30 -18.50
C ASN A 143 -13.47 -0.61 -18.53
N VAL A 144 -12.63 -0.87 -17.54
CA VAL A 144 -11.27 -0.33 -17.44
C VAL A 144 -10.28 -1.48 -17.57
N THR A 145 -9.37 -1.36 -18.53
CA THR A 145 -8.30 -2.33 -18.77
C THR A 145 -6.96 -1.66 -18.48
N TYR A 146 -6.20 -2.23 -17.54
CA TYR A 146 -4.90 -1.71 -17.13
C TYR A 146 -3.77 -2.21 -18.04
N ASP A 147 -2.82 -1.32 -18.32
CA ASP A 147 -1.73 -1.59 -19.25
C ASP A 147 -0.74 -2.59 -18.65
N GLU A 148 -0.45 -3.67 -19.40
CA GLU A 148 0.57 -4.68 -19.06
C GLU A 148 0.39 -5.33 -17.66
N ALA A 149 -0.78 -5.19 -17.01
CA ALA A 149 -1.05 -5.69 -15.66
C ALA A 149 -2.42 -6.37 -15.53
N SER A 150 -2.44 -7.53 -14.88
CA SER A 150 -3.66 -8.25 -14.51
C SER A 150 -4.23 -7.78 -13.17
N LEU A 151 -5.53 -8.00 -12.93
CA LEU A 151 -6.16 -7.65 -11.64
C LEU A 151 -5.51 -8.36 -10.45
N ILE A 152 -4.99 -9.58 -10.64
CA ILE A 152 -4.28 -10.32 -9.57
C ILE A 152 -2.96 -9.61 -9.23
N GLN A 153 -2.21 -9.16 -10.23
CA GLN A 153 -0.98 -8.37 -10.03
C GLN A 153 -1.27 -7.04 -9.33
N LEU A 154 -2.36 -6.36 -9.70
CA LEU A 154 -2.78 -5.11 -9.06
C LEU A 154 -3.28 -5.34 -7.62
N ALA A 155 -3.91 -6.47 -7.33
CA ALA A 155 -4.23 -6.87 -5.96
C ALA A 155 -2.95 -7.06 -5.13
N SER A 156 -1.93 -7.73 -5.67
CA SER A 156 -0.62 -7.86 -5.00
C SER A 156 0.05 -6.50 -4.78
N LEU A 157 -0.01 -5.58 -5.75
CA LEU A 157 0.53 -4.22 -5.64
C LEU A 157 -0.15 -3.42 -4.53
N THR A 158 -1.49 -3.40 -4.51
CA THR A 158 -2.26 -2.66 -3.49
C THR A 158 -2.08 -3.25 -2.09
N ALA A 159 -1.93 -4.57 -1.97
CA ALA A 159 -1.58 -5.22 -0.71
C ALA A 159 -0.19 -4.82 -0.22
N SER A 160 0.79 -4.73 -1.14
CA SER A 160 2.21 -4.48 -0.84
C SER A 160 2.60 -3.01 -0.75
N SER A 161 1.66 -2.09 -0.97
CA SER A 161 1.88 -0.64 -0.87
C SER A 161 1.18 -0.06 0.35
N PHE A 162 1.81 0.90 1.02
CA PHE A 162 1.20 1.53 2.20
C PHE A 162 -0.04 2.36 1.82
N HIS A 163 0.04 3.10 0.72
CA HIS A 163 -1.05 3.87 0.14
C HIS A 163 -1.29 3.47 -1.30
N CYS A 164 -2.55 3.53 -1.71
CA CYS A 164 -2.94 3.58 -3.11
C CYS A 164 -4.05 4.60 -3.29
N GLU A 165 -4.01 5.32 -4.38
CA GLU A 165 -5.02 6.29 -4.76
C GLU A 165 -5.33 6.22 -6.25
N GLN A 166 -6.57 6.58 -6.59
CA GLN A 166 -7.00 6.74 -7.98
C GLN A 166 -7.96 7.92 -8.06
N PHE A 167 -7.68 8.86 -8.96
CA PHE A 167 -8.55 10.00 -9.18
C PHE A 167 -9.80 9.60 -9.97
N ILE A 168 -10.96 10.10 -9.58
CA ILE A 168 -12.21 9.92 -10.33
C ILE A 168 -12.97 11.25 -10.39
N LYS A 169 -13.61 11.51 -11.53
CA LYS A 169 -14.41 12.71 -11.77
C LYS A 169 -15.64 12.38 -12.61
N TYR A 170 -16.76 12.99 -12.24
CA TYR A 170 -17.95 13.10 -13.09
C TYR A 170 -18.36 14.56 -13.22
N GLU A 171 -18.48 15.01 -14.45
CA GLU A 171 -19.06 16.29 -14.83
C GLU A 171 -20.46 16.01 -15.36
N CYS A 172 -21.46 16.77 -14.94
CA CYS A 172 -22.86 16.49 -15.21
C CYS A 172 -23.60 17.75 -15.62
N TYR A 173 -24.51 17.61 -16.57
CA TYR A 173 -25.44 18.62 -17.00
C TYR A 173 -26.83 18.04 -16.98
N ASN A 174 -27.62 18.44 -15.98
CA ASN A 174 -28.94 17.84 -15.72
C ASN A 174 -28.88 16.30 -15.67
N SER A 175 -27.89 15.78 -14.95
CA SER A 175 -27.66 14.35 -14.75
C SER A 175 -27.25 14.11 -13.29
N ARG A 176 -27.89 13.13 -12.64
CA ARG A 176 -27.73 12.77 -11.23
C ARG A 176 -26.63 11.73 -11.03
N LEU A 177 -26.17 11.59 -9.77
CA LEU A 177 -25.14 10.62 -9.41
C LEU A 177 -25.59 9.68 -8.28
N LEU A 178 -25.84 10.20 -7.07
CA LEU A 178 -26.13 9.42 -5.84
C LEU A 178 -27.37 9.94 -5.07
N LEU A 179 -28.37 10.47 -5.79
CA LEU A 179 -29.54 11.15 -5.22
C LEU A 179 -30.33 10.28 -4.21
N ASN A 180 -30.34 10.71 -2.94
CA ASN A 180 -31.22 10.18 -1.87
C ASN A 180 -31.23 8.65 -1.74
N GLY A 181 -30.09 7.99 -1.92
CA GLY A 181 -29.99 6.52 -1.84
C GLY A 181 -30.19 5.81 -3.18
N SER A 182 -30.54 6.52 -4.25
CA SER A 182 -30.59 6.00 -5.62
C SER A 182 -29.28 6.27 -6.35
N MET A 183 -28.69 5.25 -6.96
CA MET A 183 -27.41 5.35 -7.68
C MET A 183 -27.68 5.43 -9.18
N PHE A 184 -27.50 6.62 -9.77
CA PHE A 184 -27.56 6.83 -11.22
C PHE A 184 -26.19 6.63 -11.86
N GLY A 185 -25.11 6.91 -11.12
CA GLY A 185 -23.77 6.56 -11.52
C GLY A 185 -22.91 6.10 -10.35
N TRP A 186 -21.97 5.20 -10.64
CA TRP A 186 -21.08 4.58 -9.67
C TRP A 186 -19.84 3.99 -10.35
N TRP A 187 -18.84 3.66 -9.54
CA TRP A 187 -17.69 2.88 -9.98
C TRP A 187 -17.78 1.47 -9.39
N VAL A 188 -17.18 0.51 -10.08
CA VAL A 188 -17.13 -0.89 -9.67
C VAL A 188 -15.71 -1.21 -9.20
N SER A 189 -15.61 -1.80 -8.02
CA SER A 189 -14.35 -2.20 -7.40
C SER A 189 -13.73 -3.41 -8.10
N ARG A 190 -12.44 -3.67 -7.84
CA ARG A 190 -11.77 -4.88 -8.33
C ARG A 190 -12.43 -6.21 -7.93
N ASP A 191 -13.27 -6.18 -6.90
CA ASP A 191 -13.99 -7.34 -6.37
C ASP A 191 -15.44 -7.41 -6.91
N ASP A 192 -15.74 -6.68 -7.99
CA ASP A 192 -17.05 -6.59 -8.64
C ASP A 192 -18.16 -5.99 -7.75
N GLU A 193 -17.77 -5.12 -6.80
CA GLU A 193 -18.71 -4.44 -5.92
C GLU A 193 -19.08 -3.06 -6.48
N ASN A 194 -20.39 -2.78 -6.55
CA ASN A 194 -20.90 -1.45 -6.88
C ASN A 194 -20.69 -0.49 -5.70
N MET A 195 -19.84 0.51 -5.90
CA MET A 195 -19.45 1.41 -4.82
C MET A 195 -20.47 2.52 -4.64
N THR A 196 -20.92 2.72 -3.41
CA THR A 196 -22.01 3.64 -3.09
C THR A 196 -21.54 5.05 -2.76
N TYR A 197 -20.27 5.39 -2.99
CA TYR A 197 -19.68 6.68 -2.68
C TYR A 197 -18.80 7.16 -3.83
N TRP A 198 -18.49 8.45 -3.85
CA TRP A 198 -17.67 9.05 -4.90
C TRP A 198 -16.33 9.60 -4.39
N GLY A 199 -15.50 10.10 -5.31
CA GLY A 199 -14.17 10.64 -5.02
C GLY A 199 -14.14 11.66 -3.87
N GLY A 200 -13.08 11.58 -3.06
CA GLY A 200 -12.86 12.46 -1.91
C GLY A 200 -13.66 12.11 -0.65
N VAL A 201 -14.33 10.95 -0.66
CA VAL A 201 -15.04 10.35 0.49
C VAL A 201 -14.60 8.91 0.61
N ASN A 202 -14.33 8.45 1.84
CA ASN A 202 -14.06 7.04 2.09
C ASN A 202 -15.30 6.38 2.70
N SER A 203 -15.98 5.56 1.91
CA SER A 203 -16.98 4.61 2.39
C SER A 203 -18.17 5.21 3.15
N VAL A 204 -18.49 6.49 2.91
CA VAL A 204 -19.74 7.10 3.39
C VAL A 204 -20.78 7.02 2.27
N PRO A 205 -21.83 6.19 2.41
CA PRO A 205 -22.79 5.96 1.33
C PRO A 205 -23.49 7.23 0.88
N PHE A 206 -23.73 7.29 -0.43
CA PHE A 206 -24.48 8.32 -1.15
C PHE A 206 -23.92 9.73 -0.97
N LYS A 207 -22.60 9.84 -0.78
CA LYS A 207 -21.91 11.12 -0.64
C LYS A 207 -20.71 11.25 -1.57
N CYS A 208 -20.53 12.48 -2.04
CA CYS A 208 -19.32 12.99 -2.67
C CYS A 208 -18.59 13.93 -1.70
N ALA A 209 -17.39 14.39 -2.06
CA ALA A 209 -16.57 15.25 -1.20
C ALA A 209 -17.34 16.49 -0.69
N CYS A 210 -18.15 17.11 -1.54
CA CYS A 210 -18.96 18.27 -1.17
C CYS A 210 -20.03 17.94 -0.11
N GLY A 211 -20.56 16.70 -0.13
CA GLY A 211 -21.63 16.26 0.78
C GLY A 211 -21.12 15.89 2.16
N LEU A 212 -19.82 15.61 2.30
CA LEU A 212 -19.13 15.56 3.60
C LEU A 212 -18.82 16.96 4.12
N ASN A 213 -18.34 17.85 3.24
CA ASN A 213 -17.88 19.18 3.64
C ASN A 213 -19.00 20.22 3.74
N ASN A 214 -20.25 19.85 3.44
CA ASN A 214 -21.40 20.75 3.37
C ASN A 214 -21.21 21.93 2.39
N THR A 215 -20.49 21.65 1.29
CA THR A 215 -20.13 22.62 0.24
C THR A 215 -20.84 22.34 -1.08
N CYS A 216 -21.73 21.34 -1.16
CA CYS A 216 -22.49 21.10 -2.37
C CYS A 216 -23.35 22.31 -2.75
N ALA A 217 -23.61 22.47 -4.04
CA ALA A 217 -24.39 23.57 -4.57
C ALA A 217 -25.82 23.63 -4.03
N ASP A 218 -26.37 22.50 -3.61
CA ASP A 218 -27.50 22.41 -2.71
C ASP A 218 -27.07 21.51 -1.54
N ARG A 219 -27.12 22.06 -0.33
CA ARG A 219 -26.65 21.40 0.90
C ARG A 219 -27.55 20.26 1.36
N SER A 220 -28.74 20.12 0.78
CA SER A 220 -29.63 18.99 1.05
C SER A 220 -29.19 17.70 0.34
N TYR A 221 -28.32 17.78 -0.68
CA TYR A 221 -27.85 16.64 -1.44
C TYR A 221 -26.43 16.16 -1.07
N GLY A 222 -26.13 14.91 -1.41
CA GLY A 222 -24.83 14.28 -1.16
C GLY A 222 -23.75 14.65 -2.18
N CYS A 223 -24.14 15.10 -3.36
CA CYS A 223 -23.26 15.43 -4.48
C CYS A 223 -23.74 16.68 -5.20
N ASN A 224 -22.84 17.38 -5.90
CA ASN A 224 -23.21 18.52 -6.72
C ASN A 224 -24.15 18.10 -7.87
N CYS A 225 -23.87 16.96 -8.51
CA CYS A 225 -24.65 16.46 -9.64
C CYS A 225 -26.11 16.13 -9.31
N ASP A 226 -26.38 15.75 -8.07
CA ASP A 226 -27.74 15.42 -7.61
C ASP A 226 -28.69 16.63 -7.62
N LYS A 227 -28.16 17.85 -7.72
CA LYS A 227 -28.98 19.05 -7.82
C LYS A 227 -29.82 19.11 -9.10
N ASN A 228 -29.32 18.52 -10.19
CA ASN A 228 -30.05 18.35 -11.45
C ASN A 228 -30.74 19.64 -11.98
N ASP A 229 -29.96 20.71 -12.19
CA ASP A 229 -30.48 22.07 -12.43
C ASP A 229 -29.98 22.75 -13.73
N TRP A 230 -29.80 21.99 -14.83
CA TRP A 230 -29.36 22.48 -16.15
C TRP A 230 -28.11 23.37 -16.13
N LYS A 231 -27.25 23.15 -15.14
CA LYS A 231 -25.95 23.79 -15.01
C LYS A 231 -24.89 22.71 -14.97
N TRP A 232 -23.75 22.97 -15.62
CA TRP A 232 -22.59 22.10 -15.47
C TRP A 232 -22.14 22.08 -14.02
N ARG A 233 -22.05 20.87 -13.48
CA ARG A 233 -21.54 20.59 -12.14
C ARG A 233 -20.50 19.49 -12.22
N GLU A 234 -19.76 19.34 -11.13
CA GLU A 234 -18.70 18.36 -11.02
C GLU A 234 -18.67 17.78 -9.61
N ASP A 235 -18.47 16.47 -9.54
CA ASP A 235 -18.02 15.77 -8.34
C ASP A 235 -16.76 14.98 -8.68
N SER A 236 -15.69 15.25 -7.94
CA SER A 236 -14.37 14.66 -8.18
C SER A 236 -13.61 14.44 -6.87
N GLY A 237 -12.58 13.59 -6.94
CA GLY A 237 -11.64 13.40 -5.84
C GLY A 237 -10.86 12.09 -5.94
N LEU A 238 -10.02 11.85 -4.95
CA LEU A 238 -9.26 10.61 -4.84
C LEU A 238 -10.10 9.52 -4.16
N LEU A 239 -10.09 8.34 -4.75
CA LEU A 239 -10.42 7.09 -4.10
C LEU A 239 -9.16 6.60 -3.39
N THR A 240 -9.23 6.27 -2.09
CA THR A 240 -8.04 5.89 -1.30
C THR A 240 -8.20 4.57 -0.55
N ASP A 241 -9.37 3.93 -0.63
CA ASP A 241 -9.57 2.59 -0.10
C ASP A 241 -8.88 1.56 -1.01
N LYS A 242 -7.62 1.27 -0.69
CA LYS A 242 -6.79 0.31 -1.42
C LYS A 242 -7.35 -1.11 -1.41
N CYS A 243 -8.30 -1.43 -0.53
CA CYS A 243 -8.97 -2.72 -0.52
C CYS A 243 -10.03 -2.82 -1.63
N LYS A 244 -10.48 -1.69 -2.19
CA LYS A 244 -11.48 -1.61 -3.26
C LYS A 244 -10.89 -1.23 -4.61
N LEU A 245 -9.78 -0.52 -4.62
CA LEU A 245 -9.05 -0.17 -5.84
C LEU A 245 -8.38 -1.38 -6.51
N PRO A 246 -8.10 -1.35 -7.82
CA PRO A 246 -8.48 -0.32 -8.79
C PRO A 246 -9.96 -0.27 -9.14
N VAL A 247 -10.38 0.81 -9.81
CA VAL A 247 -11.67 0.87 -10.52
C VAL A 247 -11.64 -0.02 -11.76
N ILE A 248 -12.58 -0.97 -11.89
CA ILE A 248 -12.65 -1.86 -13.08
C ILE A 248 -13.78 -1.50 -14.05
N GLN A 249 -14.75 -0.71 -13.61
CA GLN A 249 -15.84 -0.23 -14.46
C GLN A 249 -16.41 1.08 -13.91
N MET A 250 -16.86 1.95 -14.80
CA MET A 250 -17.66 3.13 -14.47
C MET A 250 -19.04 3.01 -15.11
N ARG A 251 -20.07 3.40 -14.37
CA ARG A 251 -21.46 3.33 -14.80
C ARG A 251 -22.17 4.66 -14.57
N PHE A 252 -23.04 5.03 -15.51
CA PHE A 252 -23.81 6.27 -15.47
C PHE A 252 -25.19 6.09 -16.13
N GLY A 253 -26.12 6.96 -15.78
CA GLY A 253 -27.49 7.04 -16.31
C GLY A 253 -27.98 8.48 -16.17
N ASP A 254 -29.29 8.73 -16.31
CA ASP A 254 -29.85 10.09 -16.26
C ASP A 254 -29.17 11.03 -17.27
N THR A 255 -28.95 10.51 -18.47
CA THR A 255 -28.42 11.23 -19.65
C THR A 255 -29.26 10.91 -20.89
N GLY A 256 -30.53 10.53 -20.71
CA GLY A 256 -31.38 10.06 -21.78
C GLY A 256 -31.98 11.20 -22.62
N PRO A 257 -32.66 10.87 -23.73
CA PRO A 257 -33.17 11.88 -24.62
C PRO A 257 -34.47 12.46 -24.07
N SER A 258 -34.38 13.51 -23.25
CA SER A 258 -35.50 14.43 -23.11
C SER A 258 -35.60 15.24 -24.40
N SER A 259 -36.68 15.06 -25.15
CA SER A 259 -36.91 15.69 -26.46
C SER A 259 -36.86 17.23 -26.45
N ASN A 260 -36.76 17.86 -25.26
CA ASN A 260 -36.61 19.30 -25.08
C ASN A 260 -35.51 19.71 -24.07
N ASN A 261 -34.88 18.77 -23.34
CA ASN A 261 -33.88 19.09 -22.32
C ASN A 261 -32.58 18.33 -22.57
N LYS A 262 -31.47 19.07 -22.61
CA LYS A 262 -30.14 18.49 -22.74
C LYS A 262 -29.75 17.82 -21.42
N GLU A 263 -29.49 16.52 -21.47
CA GLU A 263 -28.93 15.74 -20.36
C GLU A 263 -27.68 15.04 -20.87
N GLU A 264 -26.54 15.29 -20.23
CA GLU A 264 -25.28 14.67 -20.58
C GLU A 264 -24.30 14.72 -19.42
N GLY A 265 -23.30 13.86 -19.48
CA GLY A 265 -22.19 13.85 -18.54
C GLY A 265 -20.86 13.57 -19.21
N TYR A 266 -19.79 13.77 -18.46
CA TYR A 266 -18.45 13.34 -18.83
C TYR A 266 -17.78 12.71 -17.63
N HIS A 267 -17.14 11.57 -17.82
CA HIS A 267 -16.33 10.96 -16.78
C HIS A 267 -14.85 11.05 -17.11
N THR A 268 -14.02 11.00 -16.08
CA THR A 268 -12.57 10.91 -16.18
C THR A 268 -12.06 10.06 -15.03
N LEU A 269 -11.19 9.11 -15.35
CA LEU A 269 -10.54 8.23 -14.39
C LEU A 269 -9.02 8.44 -14.50
N GLY A 270 -8.37 8.73 -13.39
CA GLY A 270 -6.92 8.85 -13.33
C GLY A 270 -6.25 7.48 -13.18
N LYS A 271 -4.93 7.48 -13.34
CA LYS A 271 -4.07 6.30 -13.13
C LYS A 271 -4.19 5.77 -11.71
N LEU A 272 -3.95 4.47 -11.56
CA LEU A 272 -3.73 3.89 -10.24
C LEU A 272 -2.32 4.24 -9.78
N GLU A 273 -2.21 4.91 -8.63
CA GLU A 273 -0.95 5.27 -8.01
C GLU A 273 -0.81 4.57 -6.66
N CYS A 274 0.27 3.82 -6.46
CA CYS A 274 0.53 3.08 -5.23
C CYS A 274 1.95 3.37 -4.73
N TYR A 275 2.10 3.66 -3.43
CA TYR A 275 3.36 4.12 -2.85
C TYR A 275 3.47 3.87 -1.34
N GLY A 276 4.68 4.02 -0.82
CA GLY A 276 5.01 3.86 0.58
C GLY A 276 5.30 2.42 0.97
N LEU A 277 6.22 2.27 1.92
CA LEU A 277 6.72 0.99 2.40
C LEU A 277 5.76 0.37 3.43
N THR A 278 5.43 -0.91 3.26
CA THR A 278 4.75 -1.70 4.32
C THR A 278 5.79 -2.23 5.31
N TYR A 279 5.45 -2.33 6.59
CA TYR A 279 6.35 -2.83 7.65
C TYR A 279 6.07 -4.29 7.99
#